data_AF-A0A7X6QMP8-F1
#
_entry.id   AF-A0A7X6QMP8-F1
#
_cell.length_a   1.000
_cell.length_b   1.000
_cell.length_c   1.000
_cell.angle_alpha   90.00
_cell.angle_beta   90.00
_cell.angle_gamma   90.00
#
_symmetry.space_group_name_H-M   'P 1'
#
loop_
_entity.id
_entity.type
_entity.pdbx_description
1 polymer ?
#
loop_
_entity_poly.entity_id
_entity_poly.type
_entity_poly.pdbx_seq_one_letter_code
_entity_poly.pdbx_strand_id
1 'polypeptide(L)' 'MRHFFNVLSFAVALLPATLCAAQIQGKVIRVLDGDTIEVKTLPAKIVVYEVPIRVRLINIDAPEKKQPFGRWST' A
#
# COMPACT_ATOMS: atom_id res chain seq x y z
N MET A 1 25.08 -36.27 -4.95
CA MET A 1 25.34 -34.86 -4.59
C MET A 1 24.92 -33.84 -5.65
N ARG A 2 25.23 -34.03 -6.95
CA ARG A 2 24.87 -33.07 -8.01
C ARG A 2 23.35 -32.76 -8.12
N HIS A 3 22.50 -33.78 -7.99
CA HIS A 3 21.05 -33.60 -8.01
C HIS A 3 20.52 -32.79 -6.82
N PHE A 4 21.15 -32.92 -5.64
CA PHE A 4 20.79 -32.14 -4.47
C PHE A 4 21.09 -30.65 -4.67
N PHE A 5 22.27 -30.30 -5.20
CA PHE A 5 22.61 -28.92 -5.54
C PHE A 5 21.72 -28.34 -6.65
N ASN A 6 21.32 -29.14 -7.63
CA ASN A 6 20.40 -28.69 -8.68
C ASN A 6 18.99 -28.41 -8.13
N VAL A 7 18.48 -29.27 -7.24
CA VAL A 7 17.19 -29.06 -6.59
C VAL A 7 17.24 -27.83 -5.68
N LEU A 8 18.33 -27.66 -4.92
CA LEU A 8 18.54 -26.49 -4.07
C LEU A 8 18.62 -25.19 -4.91
N SER A 9 19.37 -25.21 -6.01
CA SER A 9 19.47 -24.07 -6.93
C SER A 9 18.13 -23.71 -7.56
N PHE A 10 17.33 -24.71 -7.92
CA PHE A 10 15.99 -24.50 -8.47
C PHE A 10 15.03 -23.94 -7.43
N ALA A 11 15.07 -24.45 -6.19
CA ALA A 11 14.28 -23.93 -5.08
C ALA A 11 14.62 -22.47 -4.76
N VAL A 12 15.91 -22.11 -4.77
CA VAL A 12 16.36 -20.73 -4.54
C VAL A 12 15.90 -19.80 -5.66
N ALA A 13 15.93 -20.25 -6.92
CA ALA A 13 15.46 -19.46 -8.06
C ALA A 13 13.95 -19.14 -8.01
N LEU A 14 13.15 -19.91 -7.27
CA LEU A 14 11.70 -19.72 -7.15
C LEU A 14 11.29 -18.77 -6.00
N LEU A 15 12.20 -18.45 -5.07
CA LEU A 15 11.92 -17.54 -3.94
C LEU A 15 11.35 -16.17 -4.36
N PRO A 16 11.87 -15.47 -5.39
CA PRO A 16 11.37 -14.15 -5.76
C PRO A 16 9.92 -14.17 -6.24
N ALA A 17 9.46 -15.29 -6.80
CA ALA A 17 8.10 -15.43 -7.32
C ALA A 17 7.04 -15.47 -6.19
N THR A 18 7.46 -15.66 -4.94
CA THR A 18 6.57 -15.63 -3.76
C THR A 18 6.47 -14.27 -3.09
N LEU A 19 7.24 -13.28 -3.55
CA LEU A 19 7.21 -11.92 -3.02
C LEU A 19 5.97 -11.18 -3.53
N CYS A 20 4.90 -11.20 -2.74
CA CYS A 20 3.71 -10.38 -2.98
C CYS A 20 3.65 -9.24 -1.96
N ALA A 21 3.65 -7.99 -2.43
CA ALA A 21 3.33 -6.86 -1.58
C ALA A 21 1.83 -6.83 -1.29
N ALA A 22 1.45 -6.50 -0.06
CA ALA A 22 0.05 -6.29 0.27
C ALA A 22 -0.49 -5.10 -0.51
N GLN A 23 -1.53 -5.33 -1.31
CA GLN A 23 -2.22 -4.29 -2.06
C GLN A 23 -3.50 -3.88 -1.33
N ILE A 24 -3.76 -2.58 -1.29
CA ILE A 24 -5.02 -2.03 -0.78
C ILE A 24 -5.77 -1.44 -1.98
N GLN A 25 -7.00 -1.88 -2.19
CA GLN A 25 -7.89 -1.35 -3.21
C GLN A 25 -9.16 -0.82 -2.52
N GLY A 26 -9.65 0.33 -2.95
CA GLY A 26 -10.85 0.92 -2.38
C GLY A 26 -11.24 2.22 -3.06
N LYS A 27 -12.45 2.69 -2.78
CA LYS A 27 -12.93 3.97 -3.30
C LYS A 27 -12.42 5.11 -2.44
N VAL A 28 -11.73 6.08 -3.03
CA VAL A 28 -11.40 7.32 -2.34
C VAL A 28 -12.69 8.09 -2.08
N ILE A 29 -12.97 8.40 -0.82
CA ILE A 29 -14.17 9.11 -0.39
C ILE A 29 -13.90 10.56 0.04
N ARG A 30 -12.65 10.87 0.40
CA ARG A 30 -12.22 12.23 0.78
C ARG A 30 -10.71 12.36 0.60
N VAL A 31 -10.26 13.53 0.15
CA VAL A 31 -8.85 13.96 0.21
C VAL A 31 -8.73 14.89 1.43
N LEU A 32 -7.82 14.58 2.35
CA LEU A 32 -7.63 15.39 3.56
C LEU A 32 -6.57 16.45 3.33
N ASP A 33 -5.43 16.02 2.77
CA ASP A 33 -4.26 16.81 2.38
C ASP A 33 -3.54 16.09 1.23
N GLY A 34 -2.49 16.67 0.66
CA GLY A 34 -1.83 16.15 -0.55
C GLY A 34 -1.12 14.81 -0.37
N ASP A 35 -0.87 14.39 0.87
CA ASP A 35 -0.27 13.09 1.22
C ASP A 35 -1.25 12.17 1.97
N THR A 36 -2.48 12.62 2.26
CA THR A 36 -3.39 11.93 3.18
C THR A 36 -4.80 11.85 2.59
N ILE A 37 -5.32 10.64 2.45
CA ILE A 37 -6.65 10.36 1.87
C ILE A 37 -7.50 9.46 2.78
N GLU A 38 -8.83 9.54 2.66
CA GLU A 38 -9.75 8.56 3.24
C GLU A 38 -10.25 7.62 2.14
N VAL A 39 -10.04 6.33 2.35
CA VAL A 39 -10.40 5.26 1.43
C VAL A 39 -11.44 4.37 2.09
N LYS A 40 -12.55 4.13 1.39
CA LYS A 40 -13.53 3.12 1.75
C LYS A 40 -13.14 1.82 1.08
N THR A 41 -12.77 0.82 1.86
CA THR A 41 -12.35 -0.50 1.38
C THR A 41 -13.08 -1.59 2.16
N LEU A 42 -13.16 -2.79 1.57
CA LEU A 42 -13.50 -3.99 2.31
C LEU A 42 -12.21 -4.50 2.95
N PRO A 43 -12.03 -4.36 4.28
CA PRO A 43 -10.84 -4.87 4.93
C PRO A 43 -10.69 -6.38 4.68
N ALA A 44 -9.56 -6.80 4.11
CA ALA A 44 -9.24 -8.21 3.83
C ALA A 44 -9.28 -9.13 5.07
N LYS A 45 -9.35 -8.55 6.28
CA LYS A 45 -9.38 -9.25 7.58
C LYS A 45 -10.60 -8.96 8.45
N ILE A 46 -11.53 -8.08 8.05
CA ILE A 46 -12.68 -7.70 8.89
C ILE A 46 -13.97 -7.96 8.11
N VAL A 47 -14.79 -8.86 8.63
CA VAL A 47 -16.04 -9.38 8.02
C VAL A 47 -17.20 -8.36 8.09
N VAL A 48 -16.95 -7.14 8.56
CA VAL A 48 -18.01 -6.23 9.00
C VAL A 48 -17.82 -4.83 8.43
N TYR A 49 -18.68 -4.53 7.44
CA TYR A 49 -18.94 -3.25 6.76
C TYR A 49 -17.74 -2.50 6.15
N GLU A 50 -18.04 -1.70 5.13
CA GLU A 50 -17.08 -0.80 4.51
C GLU A 50 -16.66 0.30 5.50
N VAL A 51 -15.53 0.10 6.18
CA VAL A 51 -14.97 1.09 7.12
C VAL A 51 -14.09 2.08 6.36
N PRO A 52 -14.31 3.40 6.52
CA PRO A 52 -13.39 4.40 5.99
C PRO A 52 -12.06 4.34 6.76
N ILE A 53 -10.96 4.11 6.06
CA ILE A 53 -9.60 4.15 6.61
C ILE A 53 -8.87 5.39 6.11
N ARG A 54 -8.04 5.98 6.97
CA ARG A 54 -7.16 7.09 6.60
C ARG A 54 -5.81 6.54 6.19
N VAL A 55 -5.35 6.90 5.01
CA VAL A 55 -4.08 6.45 4.42
C VAL A 55 -3.18 7.67 4.27
N ARG A 56 -2.00 7.62 4.88
CA ARG A 56 -0.92 8.59 4.67
C ARG A 56 0.16 7.95 3.80
N LEU A 57 0.57 8.66 2.75
CA LEU A 57 1.58 8.19 1.81
C LEU A 57 2.97 8.28 2.44
N ILE A 58 3.68 7.16 2.52
CA ILE A 58 5.06 7.14 3.02
C ILE A 58 5.98 7.88 2.05
N ASN A 59 6.91 8.66 2.61
CA ASN A 59 7.91 9.45 1.88
C ASN A 59 7.35 10.55 0.97
N ILE A 60 6.05 10.86 1.07
CA ILE A 60 5.44 12.03 0.43
C ILE A 60 5.03 12.98 1.55
N ASP A 61 5.50 14.22 1.47
CA ASP A 61 5.12 15.28 2.39
C ASP A 61 4.61 16.47 1.57
N ALA A 62 3.32 16.75 1.70
CA ALA A 62 2.67 17.83 0.98
C ALA A 62 2.57 19.08 1.88
N PRO A 63 2.65 20.30 1.31
CA PRO A 63 2.48 21.50 2.10
C PRO A 63 1.09 21.52 2.73
N GLU A 64 1.03 21.81 4.02
CA GLU A 64 -0.23 21.95 4.74
C GLU A 64 -1.00 23.19 4.25
N LYS A 65 -2.32 23.24 4.47
CA LYS A 65 -3.19 24.36 4.05
C LYS A 65 -2.68 25.76 4.40
N LYS A 66 -1.94 25.89 5.50
CA LYS A 66 -1.40 27.17 6.01
C LYS A 66 -0.02 27.53 5.44
N GLN A 67 0.61 26.62 4.71
CA GLN A 67 1.92 26.80 4.10
C GLN A 67 1.78 27.34 2.66
N PRO A 68 2.84 27.95 2.09
CA PRO A 68 2.89 28.29 0.68
C PRO A 68 2.54 27.07 -0.18
N PHE A 69 1.71 27.28 -1.21
CA PHE A 69 1.19 26.23 -2.12
C PHE A 69 0.27 25.17 -1.48
N GLY A 70 -0.06 25.27 -0.19
CA GLY A 70 -0.95 24.31 0.50
C GLY A 70 -2.37 24.22 -0.06
N ARG A 71 -2.84 25.26 -0.76
CA ARG A 71 -4.14 25.25 -1.46
C ARG A 71 -4.13 24.46 -2.77
N TRP A 72 -2.97 24.15 -3.32
CA TRP A 72 -2.85 23.38 -4.57
C TRP A 72 -2.77 21.87 -4.30
N SER A 73 -2.51 21.50 -3.04
CA SER A 73 -2.39 20.13 -2.55
C SER A 73 -3.61 19.64 -1.76
N THR A 74 -4.69 20.42 -1.64
CA THR A 74 -5.94 20.01 -0.96
C THR A 74 -7.16 20.12 -1.86
#